data_AF-X1J4T9-F1
#
_entry.id   AF-X1J4T9-F1
#
_cell.length_a   1.000
_cell.length_b   1.000
_cell.length_c   1.000
_cell.angle_alpha   90.00
_cell.angle_beta   90.00
_cell.angle_gamma   90.00
#
_symmetry.space_group_name_H-M   'P 1'
#
loop_
_entity.id
_entity.type
_entity.pdbx_description
1 polymer ?
#
loop_
_entity_poly.entity_id
_entity_poly.type
_entity_poly.pdbx_seq_one_letter_code
_entity_poly.pdbx_strand_id
1 'polypeptide(L)'
;MDKLNEEVPATLVEVLQVPDVGSKKAALLWRNAGITTLTELESAARAGSLRDLPGMGIKSETKIISGIEALARRTDRIPLGTAWPFAQELLGFLDSIESVQSVEVGGSLRRMKATVGDLDLLAAADDSSPVMDAFVGHPDVIDVISRGDTKSSVEFVNNIRAQLWVHP
;
A
#
# COMPACT_ATOMS: atom_id res chain seq x y z
N MET A 1 -31.78 -0.46 -27.02
CA MET A 1 -30.42 0.06 -27.29
C MET A 1 -29.70 0.11 -25.96
N ASP A 2 -29.18 -1.05 -25.59
CA ASP A 2 -28.56 -1.30 -24.30
C ASP A 2 -27.27 -0.50 -24.17
N LYS A 3 -27.29 0.53 -23.32
CA LYS A 3 -26.05 1.15 -22.83
C LYS A 3 -25.46 0.18 -21.82
N LEU A 4 -24.64 -0.74 -22.30
CA LEU A 4 -23.76 -1.53 -21.45
C LEU A 4 -22.84 -0.54 -20.73
N ASN A 5 -23.12 -0.28 -19.45
CA ASN A 5 -22.15 0.32 -18.56
C ASN A 5 -21.01 -0.69 -18.45
N GLU A 6 -20.01 -0.58 -19.32
CA GLU A 6 -18.79 -1.38 -19.17
C GLU A 6 -18.22 -1.05 -17.78
N GLU A 7 -18.27 -2.04 -16.89
CA GLU A 7 -17.73 -1.93 -15.54
C GLU A 7 -16.24 -1.60 -15.65
N VAL A 8 -15.83 -0.52 -15.00
CA VAL A 8 -14.41 -0.12 -14.97
C VAL A 8 -13.63 -1.27 -14.34
N PRO A 9 -12.64 -1.86 -15.03
CA PRO A 9 -11.86 -2.95 -14.46
C PRO A 9 -11.18 -2.49 -13.15
N ALA A 10 -11.23 -3.31 -12.11
CA ALA A 10 -10.57 -3.01 -10.83
C ALA A 10 -9.05 -2.78 -11.02
N THR A 11 -8.45 -3.44 -12.00
CA THR A 11 -7.04 -3.29 -12.37
C THR A 11 -6.68 -1.88 -12.87
N LEU A 12 -7.67 -1.09 -13.32
CA LEU A 12 -7.46 0.29 -13.77
C LEU A 12 -7.11 1.24 -12.61
N VAL A 13 -7.34 0.82 -11.37
CA VAL A 13 -6.99 1.61 -10.17
C VAL A 13 -5.50 1.88 -10.11
N GLU A 14 -4.66 0.90 -10.42
CA GLU A 14 -3.19 1.07 -10.45
C GLU A 14 -2.75 2.05 -11.55
N VAL A 15 -3.39 1.98 -12.71
CA VAL A 15 -3.16 2.93 -13.82
C VAL A 15 -3.51 4.36 -13.41
N LEU A 16 -4.57 4.54 -12.61
CA LEU A 16 -4.97 5.85 -12.08
C LEU A 16 -4.01 6.40 -11.01
N GLN A 17 -3.17 5.56 -10.39
CA GLN A 17 -2.16 6.02 -9.45
C GLN A 17 -0.97 6.70 -10.16
N VAL A 18 -0.81 6.48 -11.46
CA VAL A 18 0.25 7.10 -12.26
C VAL A 18 0.01 8.62 -12.35
N PRO A 19 0.97 9.45 -11.89
CA PRO A 19 0.89 10.90 -12.08
C PRO A 19 0.64 11.27 -13.55
N ASP A 20 -0.14 12.32 -13.78
CA ASP A 20 -0.61 12.74 -15.12
C ASP A 20 -1.62 11.80 -15.81
N VAL A 21 -2.01 10.67 -15.22
CA VAL A 21 -3.09 9.77 -15.69
C VAL A 21 -4.37 9.99 -14.86
N GLY A 22 -5.21 10.91 -15.32
CA GLY A 22 -6.55 11.11 -14.74
C GLY A 22 -7.61 10.21 -15.38
N SER A 23 -8.82 10.20 -14.81
CA SER A 23 -9.97 9.38 -15.25
C SER A 23 -10.23 9.40 -16.76
N LYS A 24 -10.10 10.56 -17.41
CA LYS A 24 -10.26 10.70 -18.88
C LYS A 24 -9.18 9.95 -19.67
N LYS A 25 -7.92 10.02 -19.24
CA LYS A 25 -6.82 9.31 -19.91
C LYS A 25 -6.88 7.82 -19.63
N ALA A 26 -7.20 7.42 -18.40
CA ALA A 26 -7.37 6.01 -18.06
C ALA A 26 -8.49 5.37 -18.91
N ALA A 27 -9.63 6.05 -19.08
CA ALA A 27 -10.70 5.59 -19.95
C ALA A 27 -10.27 5.51 -21.42
N LEU A 28 -9.49 6.47 -21.91
CA LEU A 28 -8.94 6.44 -23.27
C LEU A 28 -7.96 5.27 -23.47
N LEU A 29 -7.03 5.08 -22.54
CA LEU A 29 -6.03 4.00 -22.57
C LEU A 29 -6.73 2.62 -22.59
N TRP A 30 -7.77 2.46 -21.78
CA TRP A 30 -8.56 1.25 -21.77
C TRP A 30 -9.35 1.04 -23.06
N ARG A 31 -10.17 2.01 -23.48
CA ARG A 31 -11.08 1.84 -24.63
C ARG A 31 -10.36 1.76 -25.96
N ASN A 32 -9.26 2.49 -26.12
CA ASN A 32 -8.58 2.61 -27.41
C ASN A 32 -7.35 1.71 -27.53
N ALA A 33 -6.65 1.45 -26.42
CA ALA A 33 -5.45 0.63 -26.43
C ALA A 33 -5.60 -0.69 -25.66
N GLY A 34 -6.76 -0.96 -25.05
CA GLY A 34 -7.00 -2.19 -24.29
C GLY A 34 -6.18 -2.29 -23.02
N ILE A 35 -5.56 -1.19 -22.55
CA ILE A 35 -4.65 -1.19 -21.42
C ILE A 35 -5.46 -1.25 -20.13
N THR A 36 -5.23 -2.30 -19.34
CA THR A 36 -5.92 -2.55 -18.08
C THR A 36 -4.98 -2.65 -16.88
N THR A 37 -3.66 -2.78 -17.10
CA THR A 37 -2.65 -2.92 -16.04
C THR A 37 -1.51 -1.91 -16.17
N LEU A 38 -0.75 -1.71 -15.08
CA LEU A 38 0.42 -0.83 -15.07
C LEU A 38 1.53 -1.34 -16.02
N THR A 39 1.74 -2.66 -16.09
CA THR A 39 2.73 -3.30 -16.96
C THR A 39 2.42 -3.10 -18.44
N GLU A 40 1.15 -3.24 -18.83
CA GLU A 40 0.70 -2.97 -20.20
C GLU A 40 0.91 -1.50 -20.55
N LEU A 41 0.59 -0.59 -19.61
CA LEU A 41 0.80 0.84 -19.79
C LEU A 41 2.28 1.18 -20.00
N GLU A 42 3.17 0.62 -19.18
CA GLU A 42 4.60 0.82 -19.31
C GLU A 42 5.12 0.32 -20.67
N SER A 43 4.71 -0.89 -21.05
CA SER A 43 5.12 -1.50 -22.32
C SER A 43 4.68 -0.65 -23.51
N ALA A 44 3.42 -0.20 -23.52
CA ALA A 44 2.88 0.67 -24.57
C ALA A 44 3.59 2.04 -24.61
N ALA A 45 3.86 2.63 -23.44
CA ALA A 45 4.57 3.91 -23.35
C ALA A 45 6.00 3.81 -23.89
N ARG A 46 6.74 2.75 -23.52
CA ARG A 46 8.12 2.52 -23.98
C ARG A 46 8.20 2.14 -25.45
N ALA A 47 7.18 1.43 -25.96
CA ALA A 47 7.06 1.11 -27.39
C ALA A 47 6.70 2.33 -28.25
N GLY A 48 6.32 3.46 -27.63
CA GLY A 48 5.96 4.67 -28.34
C GLY A 48 4.56 4.65 -28.93
N SER A 49 3.69 3.70 -28.55
CA SER A 49 2.35 3.55 -29.14
C SER A 49 1.30 4.49 -28.53
N LEU A 50 1.59 5.09 -27.37
CA LEU A 50 0.66 5.98 -26.69
C LEU A 50 0.55 7.34 -27.37
N ARG A 51 1.61 7.79 -28.05
CA ARG A 51 1.62 9.09 -28.76
C ARG A 51 0.64 9.18 -29.93
N ASP A 52 0.16 8.03 -30.43
CA ASP A 52 -0.78 7.97 -31.55
C ASP A 52 -2.25 8.06 -31.11
N LEU A 53 -2.50 8.04 -29.79
CA LEU A 53 -3.85 8.14 -29.24
C LEU A 53 -4.36 9.60 -29.27
N PRO A 54 -5.68 9.83 -29.48
CA PRO A 54 -6.26 11.16 -29.50
C PRO A 54 -5.97 11.98 -28.23
N GLY A 55 -5.38 13.16 -28.40
CA GLY A 55 -5.00 14.04 -27.27
C GLY A 55 -3.77 13.58 -26.50
N MET A 56 -3.12 12.51 -26.97
CA MET A 56 -1.79 12.10 -26.54
C MET A 56 -0.75 12.50 -27.59
N GLY A 57 0.50 12.53 -27.17
CA GLY A 57 1.63 12.90 -28.00
C GLY A 57 2.91 12.62 -27.22
N ILE A 58 4.07 12.82 -27.84
CA ILE A 58 5.38 12.47 -27.25
C ILE A 58 5.52 13.01 -25.81
N LYS A 59 5.12 14.27 -25.58
CA LYS A 59 5.18 14.89 -24.24
C LYS A 59 4.29 14.18 -23.21
N SER A 60 3.09 13.75 -23.60
CA SER A 60 2.18 13.02 -22.72
C SER A 60 2.72 11.63 -22.40
N GLU A 61 3.31 10.95 -23.39
CA GLU A 61 3.92 9.63 -23.22
C GLU A 61 5.15 9.70 -22.30
N THR A 62 6.06 10.66 -22.51
CA THR A 62 7.21 10.87 -21.63
C THR A 62 6.78 11.13 -20.19
N LYS A 63 5.71 11.92 -19.98
CA LYS A 63 5.14 12.16 -18.66
C LYS A 63 4.60 10.88 -18.02
N ILE A 64 3.95 10.02 -18.79
CA ILE A 64 3.46 8.72 -18.30
C ILE A 64 4.64 7.84 -17.88
N ILE A 65 5.69 7.72 -18.70
CA ILE A 65 6.91 6.97 -18.35
C ILE A 65 7.50 7.53 -17.05
N SER A 66 7.68 8.85 -16.95
CA SER A 66 8.18 9.48 -15.73
C SER A 66 7.26 9.29 -14.52
N GLY A 67 5.94 9.24 -14.74
CA GLY A 67 4.93 8.98 -13.73
C GLY A 67 5.00 7.54 -13.21
N ILE A 68 5.16 6.56 -14.11
CA ILE A 68 5.35 5.15 -13.76
C ILE A 68 6.65 4.98 -12.97
N GLU A 69 7.74 5.58 -13.45
CA GLU A 69 9.02 5.58 -12.74
C GLU A 69 8.94 6.33 -11.40
N ALA A 70 8.12 7.37 -11.29
CA ALA A 70 7.88 8.06 -10.02
C ALA A 70 7.05 7.21 -9.05
N LEU A 71 6.04 6.48 -9.57
CA LEU A 71 5.22 5.55 -8.79
C LEU A 71 6.07 4.37 -8.29
N ALA A 72 6.92 3.79 -9.15
CA ALA A 72 7.88 2.75 -8.78
C ALA A 72 8.95 3.25 -7.77
N ARG A 73 9.27 4.55 -7.81
CA ARG A 73 10.15 5.22 -6.83
C ARG A 73 9.43 5.68 -5.57
N ARG A 74 8.09 5.70 -5.54
CA ARG A 74 7.38 5.94 -4.29
C ARG A 74 7.79 4.83 -3.37
N THR A 75 8.43 5.24 -2.29
CA THR A 75 8.92 4.32 -1.29
C THR A 75 7.75 4.03 -0.37
N ASP A 76 7.53 2.76 -0.02
CA ASP A 76 6.66 2.35 1.10
C ASP A 76 7.26 2.80 2.45
N ARG A 77 8.08 3.86 2.44
CA ARG A 77 8.77 4.37 3.60
C ARG A 77 8.16 5.66 4.07
N ILE A 78 7.82 5.66 5.35
CA ILE A 78 7.22 6.77 6.04
C ILE A 78 8.28 7.50 6.89
N PRO A 79 8.21 8.83 7.02
CA PRO A 79 9.10 9.59 7.88
C PRO A 79 8.99 9.14 9.34
N LEU A 80 10.10 9.16 10.08
CA LEU A 80 10.12 8.83 11.50
C LEU A 80 9.09 9.64 12.31
N GLY A 81 8.92 10.93 11.99
CA GLY A 81 7.96 11.81 12.67
C GLY A 81 6.49 11.43 12.46
N THR A 82 6.19 10.67 11.40
CA THR A 82 4.85 10.10 11.16
C THR A 82 4.72 8.71 11.78
N ALA A 83 5.76 7.90 11.64
CA ALA A 83 5.78 6.51 12.10
C ALA A 83 5.77 6.39 13.62
N TRP A 84 6.55 7.22 14.32
CA TRP A 84 6.76 7.09 15.76
C TRP A 84 5.48 7.33 16.57
N PRO A 85 4.70 8.41 16.36
CA PRO A 85 3.46 8.61 17.11
C PRO A 85 2.45 7.47 16.92
N PHE A 86 2.31 6.97 15.69
CA PHE A 86 1.40 5.87 15.40
C PHE A 86 1.86 4.55 16.02
N ALA A 87 3.17 4.26 16.01
CA ALA A 87 3.71 3.10 16.69
C ALA A 87 3.47 3.16 18.21
N GLN A 88 3.61 4.34 18.84
CA GLN A 88 3.34 4.51 20.27
C GLN A 88 1.86 4.26 20.62
N GLU A 89 0.94 4.69 19.76
CA GLU A 89 -0.49 4.37 19.90
C GLU A 89 -0.74 2.86 19.84
N LEU A 90 -0.15 2.17 18.86
CA LEU A 90 -0.26 0.72 18.74
C LEU A 90 0.37 -0.03 19.93
N LEU A 91 1.51 0.44 20.44
CA LEU A 91 2.09 -0.13 21.66
C LEU A 91 1.12 0.00 22.84
N GLY A 92 0.54 1.20 23.05
CA GLY A 92 -0.42 1.41 24.13
C GLY A 92 -1.68 0.55 24.00
N PHE A 93 -2.17 0.35 22.77
CA PHE A 93 -3.26 -0.58 22.50
C PHE A 93 -2.89 -2.03 22.84
N LEU A 94 -1.75 -2.52 22.35
CA LEU A 94 -1.32 -3.90 22.57
C LEU A 94 -0.98 -4.17 24.05
N ASP A 95 -0.35 -3.23 24.74
CA ASP A 95 -0.01 -3.32 26.17
C ASP A 95 -1.26 -3.36 27.06
N SER A 96 -2.41 -2.88 26.57
CA SER A 96 -3.69 -2.94 27.31
C SER A 96 -4.36 -4.32 27.30
N ILE A 97 -3.85 -5.27 26.51
CA ILE A 97 -4.38 -6.62 26.41
C ILE A 97 -3.87 -7.46 27.59
N GLU A 98 -4.78 -8.07 28.35
CA GLU A 98 -4.45 -8.80 29.59
C GLU A 98 -3.39 -9.90 29.42
N SER A 99 -3.32 -10.56 28.27
CA SER A 99 -2.35 -11.63 27.99
C SER A 99 -0.94 -11.13 27.62
N VAL A 100 -0.76 -9.82 27.40
CA VAL A 100 0.53 -9.23 27.00
C VAL A 100 1.36 -8.91 28.25
N GLN A 101 2.59 -9.45 28.30
CA GLN A 101 3.55 -9.19 29.38
C GLN A 101 4.41 -7.96 29.09
N SER A 102 4.73 -7.71 27.82
CA SER A 102 5.41 -6.50 27.34
C SER A 102 5.27 -6.37 25.84
N VAL A 103 5.39 -5.15 25.30
CA VAL A 103 5.39 -4.90 23.86
C VAL A 103 6.39 -3.79 23.50
N GLU A 104 7.13 -3.98 22.42
CA GLU A 104 8.19 -3.07 21.99
C GLU A 104 8.24 -2.89 20.47
N VAL A 105 8.78 -1.75 20.04
CA VAL A 105 9.10 -1.53 18.61
C VAL A 105 10.38 -2.26 18.23
N GLY A 106 10.35 -2.92 17.08
CA GLY A 106 11.48 -3.53 16.42
C GLY A 106 11.98 -2.72 15.22
N GLY A 107 12.71 -3.41 14.36
CA GLY A 107 12.89 -2.93 12.99
C GLY A 107 13.70 -1.65 12.83
N SER A 108 13.44 -0.97 11.70
CA SER A 108 14.06 0.32 11.39
C SER A 108 13.61 1.45 12.31
N LEU A 109 12.42 1.32 12.91
CA LEU A 109 11.87 2.29 13.86
C LEU A 109 12.67 2.31 15.16
N ARG A 110 12.95 1.15 15.76
CA ARG A 110 13.82 1.03 16.95
C ARG A 110 15.20 1.65 16.77
N ARG A 111 15.73 1.63 15.53
CA ARG A 111 17.04 2.19 15.18
C ARG A 111 17.00 3.67 14.80
N MET A 112 15.84 4.33 14.98
CA MET A 112 15.65 5.76 14.71
C MET A 112 16.08 6.17 13.29
N LYS A 113 15.83 5.31 12.30
CA LYS A 113 16.09 5.68 10.90
C LYS A 113 15.16 6.84 10.50
N ALA A 114 15.69 7.79 9.72
CA ALA A 114 14.94 8.96 9.24
C ALA A 114 13.65 8.58 8.50
N THR A 115 13.65 7.44 7.79
CA THR A 115 12.45 6.82 7.22
C THR A 115 12.40 5.33 7.57
N VAL A 116 11.19 4.83 7.85
CA VAL A 116 10.90 3.44 8.19
C VAL A 116 10.00 2.81 7.12
N GLY A 117 10.05 1.50 6.91
CA GLY A 117 9.10 0.81 6.03
C GLY A 117 7.87 0.46 6.85
N ASP A 118 7.53 -0.82 6.88
CA ASP A 118 6.58 -1.36 7.85
C ASP A 118 7.04 -1.08 9.29
N LEU A 119 6.06 -0.93 10.18
CA LEU A 119 6.27 -0.94 11.61
C LEU A 119 6.47 -2.39 12.06
N ASP A 120 7.58 -2.65 12.75
CA ASP A 120 7.83 -3.96 13.34
C ASP A 120 7.53 -3.88 14.84
N LEU A 121 6.63 -4.71 15.36
CA LEU A 121 6.21 -4.76 16.77
C LEU A 121 6.45 -6.16 17.34
N LEU A 122 6.98 -6.26 18.55
CA LEU A 122 7.19 -7.53 19.24
C LEU A 122 6.47 -7.51 20.58
N ALA A 123 5.58 -8.47 20.82
CA ALA A 123 4.93 -8.67 22.10
C ALA A 123 5.40 -9.97 22.77
N ALA A 124 5.57 -9.92 24.09
CA ALA A 124 5.77 -11.08 24.95
C ALA A 124 4.42 -11.57 25.49
N ALA A 125 4.05 -12.82 25.23
CA ALA A 125 2.82 -13.44 25.75
C ALA A 125 2.93 -14.98 25.70
N ASP A 126 2.45 -15.65 26.74
CA ASP A 126 2.39 -17.13 26.79
C ASP A 126 1.40 -17.71 25.78
N ASP A 127 0.31 -16.98 25.51
CA ASP A 127 -0.69 -17.29 24.48
C ASP A 127 -0.76 -16.14 23.47
N SER A 128 -0.41 -16.42 22.22
CA SER A 128 -0.40 -15.44 21.15
C SER A 128 -1.79 -15.19 20.55
N SER A 129 -2.76 -16.09 20.72
CA SER A 129 -4.05 -16.01 20.03
C SER A 129 -4.82 -14.73 20.35
N PRO A 130 -5.00 -14.34 21.64
CA PRO A 130 -5.75 -13.13 21.98
C PRO A 130 -5.09 -11.86 21.44
N VAL A 131 -3.75 -11.82 21.44
CA VAL A 131 -2.97 -10.69 20.95
C VAL A 131 -3.08 -10.58 19.42
N MET A 132 -2.99 -11.71 18.72
CA MET A 132 -3.17 -11.74 17.26
C MET A 132 -4.58 -11.32 16.86
N ASP A 133 -5.60 -11.82 17.54
CA ASP A 133 -7.00 -11.47 17.29
C ASP A 133 -7.26 -9.97 17.47
N ALA A 134 -6.75 -9.39 18.56
CA ALA A 134 -6.87 -7.97 18.83
C ALA A 134 -6.13 -7.12 17.78
N PHE A 135 -4.92 -7.52 17.40
CA PHE A 135 -4.12 -6.80 16.41
C PHE A 135 -4.77 -6.77 15.03
N VAL A 136 -5.22 -7.93 14.52
CA VAL A 136 -5.86 -8.00 13.20
C VAL A 136 -7.29 -7.44 13.20
N GLY A 137 -7.94 -7.42 14.37
CA GLY A 137 -9.29 -6.88 14.57
C GLY A 137 -9.31 -5.39 14.96
N HIS A 138 -8.17 -4.71 14.98
CA HIS A 138 -8.10 -3.30 15.36
C HIS A 138 -8.99 -2.44 14.43
N PRO A 139 -9.77 -1.47 14.94
CA PRO A 139 -10.77 -0.73 14.14
C PRO A 139 -10.22 -0.02 12.90
N ASP A 140 -8.96 0.42 12.97
CA ASP A 140 -8.28 1.10 11.88
C ASP A 140 -7.63 0.18 10.85
N VAL A 141 -7.73 -1.15 11.00
CA VAL A 141 -7.22 -2.11 10.01
C VAL A 141 -8.14 -2.12 8.80
N ILE A 142 -7.57 -1.90 7.62
CA ILE A 142 -8.28 -1.94 6.33
C ILE A 142 -7.97 -3.20 5.53
N ASP A 143 -6.83 -3.84 5.78
CA ASP A 143 -6.45 -5.08 5.13
C ASP A 143 -5.60 -5.96 6.06
N VAL A 144 -5.88 -7.27 6.04
CA VAL A 144 -5.10 -8.29 6.73
C VAL A 144 -4.24 -9.00 5.69
N ILE A 145 -3.02 -8.51 5.52
CA ILE A 145 -2.06 -9.00 4.50
C ILE A 145 -1.66 -10.46 4.79
N SER A 146 -1.41 -10.78 6.06
CA SER A 146 -1.17 -12.16 6.48
C SER A 146 -1.51 -12.34 7.95
N ARG A 147 -1.93 -13.55 8.32
CA ARG A 147 -2.20 -13.94 9.69
C ARG A 147 -1.62 -15.32 9.97
N GLY A 148 -0.89 -15.45 11.06
CA GLY A 148 -0.31 -16.70 11.54
C GLY A 148 -0.21 -16.71 13.06
N ASP A 149 0.16 -17.85 13.62
CA ASP A 149 0.11 -18.10 15.06
C ASP A 149 1.04 -17.16 15.86
N THR A 150 2.24 -16.88 15.33
CA THR A 150 3.26 -16.04 15.99
C THR A 150 3.66 -14.82 15.17
N LYS A 151 3.08 -14.63 13.98
CA LYS A 151 3.27 -13.44 13.16
C LYS A 151 2.01 -13.06 12.39
N SER A 152 1.66 -11.78 12.39
CA SER A 152 0.64 -11.21 11.51
C SER A 152 1.09 -9.89 10.88
N SER A 153 0.54 -9.55 9.73
CA SER A 153 0.79 -8.31 8.98
C SER A 153 -0.53 -7.67 8.56
N VAL A 154 -0.67 -6.37 8.79
CA VAL A 154 -1.89 -5.60 8.48
C VAL A 154 -1.54 -4.25 7.84
N GLU A 155 -2.51 -3.68 7.15
CA GLU A 155 -2.49 -2.30 6.67
C GLU A 155 -3.59 -1.49 7.35
N PHE A 156 -3.27 -0.28 7.79
CA PHE A 156 -4.18 0.63 8.48
C PHE A 156 -4.75 1.71 7.54
N VAL A 157 -5.84 2.38 7.95
CA VAL A 157 -6.51 3.47 7.21
C VAL A 157 -5.58 4.62 6.76
N ASN A 158 -4.46 4.81 7.45
CA ASN A 158 -3.44 5.81 7.13
C ASN A 158 -2.39 5.32 6.12
N ASN A 159 -2.60 4.13 5.52
CA ASN A 159 -1.68 3.40 4.63
C ASN A 159 -0.33 3.04 5.29
N ILE A 160 -0.29 2.99 6.62
CA ILE A 160 0.86 2.44 7.34
C ILE A 160 0.66 0.93 7.47
N ARG A 161 1.71 0.17 7.16
CA ARG A 161 1.75 -1.28 7.40
C ARG A 161 2.44 -1.57 8.73
N ALA A 162 1.92 -2.54 9.46
CA ALA A 162 2.58 -3.05 10.65
C ALA A 162 2.62 -4.58 10.64
N GLN A 163 3.67 -5.10 11.26
CA GLN A 163 3.89 -6.51 11.49
C GLN A 163 4.01 -6.71 13.00
N LEU A 164 3.28 -7.68 13.53
CA LEU A 164 3.36 -8.10 14.92
C LEU A 164 3.97 -9.49 14.99
N TRP A 165 4.95 -9.66 15.86
CA TRP A 165 5.45 -10.95 16.34
C TRP A 165 5.03 -11.15 17.79
N VAL A 166 4.64 -12.38 18.13
CA VAL A 166 4.32 -12.75 19.52
C VAL A 166 5.12 -13.98 19.91
N HIS A 167 5.84 -13.88 21.01
CA HIS A 167 6.65 -14.96 21.58
C HIS A 167 6.50 -15.00 23.11
N PRO A 168 6.73 -16.15 23.77
CA PRO A 168 6.84 -16.20 25.23
C PRO A 168 8.05 -15.44 25.77
#